data_AF-K7FIQ3-F1
#
_entry.id   AF-K7FIQ3-F1
#
_cell.length_a   1.000
_cell.length_b   1.000
_cell.length_c   1.000
_cell.angle_alpha   90.00
_cell.angle_beta   90.00
_cell.angle_gamma   90.00
#
_symmetry.space_group_name_H-M   'P 1'
#
loop_
_entity.id
_entity.type
_entity.pdbx_description
1 polymer ?
#
loop_
_entity_poly.entity_id
_entity_poly.type
_entity_poly.pdbx_seq_one_letter_code
_entity_poly.pdbx_strand_id
1 'polypeptide(L)'
;ADELRLCDYSIGPGSKLNLVVKPPEKASPEEPGHRGSLPPFPSIWHSLAQVLARHFSPADTQKVLEQLQKDYERSLRLLSLDDIERLATRLLHPEVADAVEMGFLD
;
A
#
# COMPACT_ATOMS: atom_id res chain seq x y z
N ALA A 1 22.05 -3.57 15.03
CA ALA A 1 22.15 -2.24 14.42
C ALA A 1 22.32 -1.24 15.56
N ASP A 2 22.99 -0.13 15.31
CA ASP A 2 23.02 1.02 16.20
C ASP A 2 21.62 1.69 16.23
N GLU A 3 21.21 2.19 17.39
CA GLU A 3 19.86 2.77 17.60
C GLU A 3 19.73 4.21 17.08
N LEU A 4 20.58 4.59 16.12
CA LEU A 4 20.61 5.94 15.55
C LEU A 4 19.65 6.04 14.37
N ARG A 5 19.06 7.23 14.20
CA ARG A 5 18.21 7.54 13.06
C ARG A 5 19.08 7.93 11.88
N LEU A 6 18.56 7.74 10.66
CA LEU A 6 19.26 8.16 9.44
C LEU A 6 19.66 9.65 9.43
N CYS A 7 18.88 10.51 10.07
CA CYS A 7 19.17 11.94 10.19
C CYS A 7 20.34 12.27 11.14
N ASP A 8 20.72 11.34 12.02
CA ASP A 8 21.85 11.51 12.92
C ASP A 8 23.18 11.31 12.18
N TYR A 9 23.14 10.72 10.98
CA TYR A 9 24.27 10.63 10.08
C TYR A 9 24.30 11.86 9.19
N SER A 10 25.45 12.53 9.14
CA SER A 10 25.67 13.71 8.29
C SER A 10 25.78 13.34 6.80
N ILE A 11 24.67 12.89 6.21
CA ILE A 11 24.57 12.46 4.81
C ILE A 11 24.55 13.73 3.92
N GLY A 12 25.67 14.01 3.27
CA GLY A 12 25.84 15.20 2.45
C GLY A 12 25.30 15.07 1.02
N PRO A 13 25.18 16.19 0.27
CA PRO A 13 24.77 16.18 -1.13
C PRO A 13 25.67 15.26 -1.98
N GLY A 14 25.08 14.43 -2.84
CA GLY A 14 25.81 13.47 -3.68
C GLY A 14 26.21 12.16 -2.98
N SER A 15 25.86 11.97 -1.71
CA SER A 15 26.11 10.72 -1.00
C SER A 15 25.25 9.57 -1.55
N LYS A 16 25.85 8.38 -1.69
CA LYS A 16 25.14 7.17 -2.14
C LYS A 16 24.78 6.28 -0.95
N LEU A 17 23.49 6.12 -0.70
CA LEU A 17 22.96 5.20 0.31
C LEU A 17 22.77 3.81 -0.29
N ASN A 18 23.31 2.79 0.37
CA ASN A 18 23.12 1.39 -0.02
C ASN A 18 22.25 0.72 1.04
N LEU A 19 21.00 0.40 0.69
CA LEU A 19 20.10 -0.34 1.57
C LEU A 19 20.33 -1.84 1.38
N VAL A 20 20.83 -2.50 2.43
CA VAL A 20 20.98 -3.95 2.45
C VAL A 20 19.92 -4.53 3.38
N VAL A 21 18.87 -5.09 2.81
CA VAL A 21 17.88 -5.85 3.57
C VAL A 21 18.45 -7.23 3.83
N LYS A 22 18.91 -7.47 5.06
CA LYS A 22 19.29 -8.82 5.47
C LYS A 22 18.03 -9.65 5.70
N PRO A 23 17.88 -10.83 5.08
CA PRO A 23 16.84 -11.76 5.48
C PRO A 23 17.02 -12.08 6.97
N PRO A 24 15.93 -12.27 7.74
CA PRO A 24 16.05 -12.66 9.13
C PRO A 24 16.86 -13.95 9.22
N GLU A 25 17.99 -13.90 9.93
CA GLU A 25 18.78 -15.09 10.25
C GLU A 25 17.87 -16.01 11.05
N LYS A 26 17.74 -17.27 10.60
CA LYS A 26 16.71 -18.22 11.01
C LYS A 26 16.59 -18.31 12.54
N ALA A 27 15.69 -17.53 13.12
CA ALA A 27 15.11 -17.83 14.41
C ALA A 27 14.23 -19.08 14.25
N SER A 28 14.30 -19.95 15.26
CA SER A 28 13.53 -21.17 15.50
C SER A 28 12.05 -21.08 15.04
N PRO A 29 11.37 -22.19 14.69
CA PRO A 29 10.00 -22.14 14.19
C PRO A 29 9.04 -21.77 15.31
N GLU A 30 8.79 -20.47 15.46
CA GLU A 30 7.65 -19.96 16.20
C GLU A 30 6.59 -19.52 15.17
N GLU A 31 5.50 -20.28 15.16
CA GLU A 31 4.11 -19.97 14.78
C GLU A 31 3.86 -19.11 13.51
N PRO A 32 2.97 -19.54 12.58
CA PRO A 32 2.54 -18.73 11.45
C PRO A 32 1.59 -17.61 11.92
N GLY A 33 2.13 -16.56 12.52
CA GLY A 33 1.35 -15.43 13.03
C GLY A 33 2.13 -14.14 12.86
N HIS A 34 1.50 -13.15 12.23
CA HIS A 34 1.98 -11.78 12.13
C HIS A 34 3.03 -11.52 11.04
N ARG A 35 2.64 -11.79 9.77
CA ARG A 35 2.94 -10.79 8.73
C ARG A 35 2.49 -9.45 9.30
N GLY A 36 3.40 -8.47 9.34
CA GLY A 36 3.19 -7.16 9.95
C GLY A 36 1.77 -6.67 9.70
N SER A 37 0.98 -6.61 10.77
CA SER A 37 -0.28 -5.90 10.75
C SER A 37 0.08 -4.47 10.40
N LEU A 38 -0.22 -4.07 9.17
CA LEU A 38 -0.45 -2.67 8.86
C LEU A 38 -1.36 -2.10 9.97
N PRO A 39 -1.20 -0.82 10.35
CA PRO A 39 -2.10 -0.22 11.33
C PRO A 39 -3.52 -0.54 10.88
N PRO A 40 -4.41 -0.90 11.80
CA PRO A 40 -5.71 -1.36 11.39
C PRO A 40 -6.29 -0.17 10.61
N PHE A 41 -6.82 -0.44 9.42
CA PHE A 41 -7.77 0.45 8.78
C PHE A 41 -9.17 0.05 9.29
N PRO A 42 -9.44 -0.16 10.61
CA PRO A 42 -10.68 -0.81 10.98
C PRO A 42 -11.86 0.13 10.67
N SER A 43 -11.64 1.45 10.62
CA SER A 43 -12.70 2.43 10.40
C SER A 43 -13.37 2.31 9.04
N ILE A 44 -12.60 2.15 7.96
CA ILE A 44 -13.18 2.09 6.61
C ILE A 44 -13.82 0.73 6.32
N TRP A 45 -13.21 -0.37 6.77
CA TRP A 45 -13.78 -1.71 6.54
C TRP A 45 -15.09 -1.93 7.28
N HIS A 46 -15.24 -1.40 8.50
CA HIS A 46 -16.52 -1.45 9.22
C HIS A 46 -17.59 -0.61 8.52
N SER A 47 -17.24 0.59 8.07
CA SER A 47 -18.16 1.45 7.32
C SER A 47 -18.60 0.78 6.01
N LEU A 48 -17.67 0.14 5.31
CA LEU A 48 -17.95 -0.59 4.09
C LEU A 48 -18.85 -1.81 4.34
N ALA A 49 -18.61 -2.56 5.42
CA ALA A 49 -19.47 -3.68 5.81
C ALA A 49 -20.93 -3.22 6.05
N GLN A 50 -21.13 -2.06 6.67
CA GLN A 50 -22.47 -1.47 6.86
C GLN A 50 -23.15 -1.11 5.53
N VAL A 51 -22.39 -0.62 4.55
CA VAL A 51 -22.91 -0.36 3.20
C VAL A 51 -23.26 -1.67 2.50
N LEU A 52 -22.35 -2.64 2.49
CA LEU A 52 -22.54 -3.94 1.84
C LEU A 52 -23.74 -4.70 2.42
N ALA A 53 -23.97 -4.64 3.74
CA ALA A 53 -25.10 -5.28 4.39
C ALA A 53 -26.48 -4.77 3.92
N ARG A 54 -26.54 -3.59 3.27
CA ARG A 54 -27.78 -3.06 2.65
C ARG A 54 -28.07 -3.67 1.27
N HIS A 55 -27.07 -4.29 0.64
CA HIS A 55 -27.12 -4.76 -0.74
C HIS A 55 -26.92 -6.27 -0.88
N PHE A 56 -26.30 -6.91 0.10
CA PHE A 56 -25.96 -8.33 0.08
C PHE A 56 -26.58 -9.07 1.26
N SER A 57 -26.70 -10.39 1.12
CA SER A 57 -27.00 -11.25 2.27
C SER A 57 -25.87 -11.15 3.32
N PRO A 58 -26.11 -11.51 4.59
CA PRO A 58 -25.05 -11.51 5.61
C PRO A 58 -23.85 -12.40 5.22
N ALA A 59 -24.13 -13.55 4.61
CA ALA A 59 -23.10 -14.47 4.15
C ALA A 59 -22.29 -13.90 2.98
N ASP A 60 -22.95 -13.23 2.03
CA ASP A 60 -22.26 -12.65 0.88
C ASP A 60 -21.52 -11.37 1.24
N THR A 61 -22.03 -10.58 2.19
CA THR A 61 -21.36 -9.41 2.75
C THR A 61 -19.97 -9.77 3.28
N GLN A 62 -19.88 -10.86 4.06
CA GLN A 62 -18.61 -11.37 4.58
C GLN A 62 -17.66 -11.77 3.44
N LYS A 63 -18.14 -12.56 2.46
CA LYS A 63 -17.33 -13.01 1.32
C LYS A 63 -16.80 -11.86 0.47
N VAL A 64 -17.65 -10.88 0.16
CA VAL A 64 -17.28 -9.71 -0.64
C VAL A 64 -16.25 -8.86 0.11
N LEU A 65 -16.45 -8.65 1.42
CA LEU A 65 -15.52 -7.88 2.25
C LEU A 65 -14.14 -8.56 2.31
N GLU A 66 -14.08 -9.87 2.56
CA GLU A 66 -12.83 -10.63 2.58
C GLU A 66 -12.11 -10.60 1.24
N GLN A 67 -12.85 -10.76 0.14
CA GLN A 67 -12.27 -10.73 -1.19
C GLN A 67 -11.70 -9.34 -1.51
N LEU A 68 -12.43 -8.29 -1.19
CA LEU A 68 -11.98 -6.92 -1.40
C LEU A 68 -10.72 -6.59 -0.59
N GLN A 69 -10.62 -7.05 0.66
CA GLN A 69 -9.42 -6.88 1.47
C GLN A 69 -8.21 -7.57 0.82
N LYS A 70 -8.38 -8.80 0.33
CA LYS A 70 -7.32 -9.54 -0.37
C LYS A 70 -6.87 -8.82 -1.63
N ASP A 71 -7.81 -8.33 -2.43
CA ASP A 71 -7.50 -7.61 -3.66
C ASP A 71 -6.83 -6.27 -3.38
N TYR A 72 -7.28 -5.53 -2.35
CA TYR A 72 -6.63 -4.29 -1.91
C TYR A 72 -5.17 -4.53 -1.50
N GLU A 73 -4.91 -5.55 -0.68
CA GLU A 73 -3.53 -5.90 -0.31
C GLU A 73 -2.69 -6.33 -1.51
N ARG A 74 -3.27 -7.10 -2.44
CA ARG A 74 -2.57 -7.51 -3.67
C ARG A 74 -2.22 -6.29 -4.52
N SER A 75 -3.16 -5.37 -4.73
CA SER A 75 -2.95 -4.14 -5.48
C SER A 75 -1.86 -3.28 -4.85
N LEU A 76 -1.83 -3.15 -3.53
CA LEU A 76 -0.75 -2.41 -2.84
C LEU A 76 0.62 -3.06 -3.02
N ARG A 77 0.71 -4.39 -3.02
CA ARG A 77 1.98 -5.10 -3.27
C ARG A 77 2.49 -4.94 -4.69
N LEU A 78 1.57 -4.77 -5.64
CA LEU A 78 1.87 -4.62 -7.07
C LEU A 78 1.95 -3.16 -7.53
N LEU A 79 1.73 -2.21 -6.61
CA LEU A 79 1.73 -0.79 -6.92
C LEU A 79 3.12 -0.35 -7.41
N SER A 80 3.18 0.15 -8.63
CA SER A 80 4.43 0.59 -9.25
C SER A 80 4.68 2.09 -9.03
N LEU A 81 5.89 2.54 -9.34
CA LEU A 81 6.21 3.97 -9.33
C LEU A 81 5.37 4.75 -10.35
N ASP A 82 5.17 4.19 -11.55
CA ASP A 82 4.34 4.77 -12.60
C ASP A 82 2.88 4.97 -12.14
N ASP A 83 2.33 4.00 -11.41
CA ASP A 83 0.97 4.14 -10.85
C ASP A 83 0.87 5.31 -9.87
N ILE A 84 1.91 5.54 -9.05
CA ILE A 84 1.96 6.65 -8.09
C ILE A 84 2.12 7.98 -8.83
N GLU A 85 2.98 8.06 -9.83
CA GLU A 85 3.19 9.27 -10.65
C GLU A 85 1.92 9.65 -11.41
N ARG A 86 1.22 8.66 -11.97
CA ARG A 86 -0.07 8.87 -12.63
C ARG A 86 -1.13 9.38 -11.65
N LEU A 87 -1.19 8.82 -10.43
CA LEU A 87 -2.09 9.30 -9.39
C LEU A 87 -1.76 10.74 -8.97
N ALA A 88 -0.49 11.06 -8.76
CA ALA A 88 -0.06 12.41 -8.39
C ALA A 88 -0.37 13.43 -9.49
N THR A 89 -0.12 13.08 -10.75
CA THR A 89 -0.43 13.93 -11.90
C THR A 89 -1.92 14.24 -11.98
N ARG A 90 -2.79 13.25 -11.80
CA ARG A 90 -4.25 13.45 -11.75
C ARG A 90 -4.70 14.40 -10.64
N LEU A 91 -4.07 14.33 -9.47
CA LEU A 91 -4.46 15.13 -8.30
C LEU A 91 -3.89 16.54 -8.34
N LEU A 92 -2.67 16.71 -8.86
CA LEU A 92 -1.94 17.99 -8.84
C LEU A 92 -2.06 18.77 -10.17
N HIS A 93 -2.27 18.06 -11.28
CA HIS A 93 -2.32 18.59 -12.64
C HIS A 93 -3.50 17.97 -13.42
N PRO A 94 -4.76 18.24 -13.00
CA PRO A 94 -5.94 17.63 -13.61
C PRO A 94 -6.06 17.92 -15.12
N GLU A 95 -5.63 19.11 -15.56
CA GLU A 95 -5.61 19.54 -16.97
C GLU A 95 -4.76 18.60 -17.86
N VAL A 96 -3.65 18.07 -17.32
CA VAL A 96 -2.70 17.21 -18.04
C VAL A 96 -3.17 15.75 -18.01
N ALA A 97 -3.81 15.35 -16.91
CA ALA A 97 -4.34 14.00 -16.78
C ALA A 97 -5.43 13.69 -17.81
N ASP A 98 -6.33 14.64 -18.09
CA ASP A 98 -7.37 14.47 -19.11
C ASP A 98 -6.77 14.36 -20.53
N ALA A 99 -5.67 15.07 -20.79
CA ALA A 99 -4.98 15.02 -22.09
C ALA A 99 -4.26 13.69 -22.34
N VAL A 100 -3.67 13.09 -21.29
CA VAL A 100 -3.00 11.77 -21.37
C VAL A 100 -4.02 10.64 -21.46
N GLU A 101 -5.18 10.75 -20.80
CA GLU A 101 -6.23 9.74 -20.84
C GLU A 101 -7.04 9.75 -22.15
N MET A 102 -7.17 10.91 -22.80
CA MET A 102 -7.79 11.02 -24.13
C MET A 102 -6.81 10.75 -25.30
N GLY A 103 -5.54 10.42 -25.04
CA GLY A 103 -4.58 10.05 -26.08
C GLY A 103 -4.11 11.22 -26.98
N PHE A 104 -4.05 12.44 -26.45
CA PHE A 104 -3.58 13.61 -27.20
C PHE A 104 -2.06 13.81 -27.17
N LEU A 105 -1.34 13.01 -26.39
CA LEU A 105 0.12 12.92 -26.41
C LEU A 105 0.52 11.53 -26.90
N ASP A 106 0.66 11.40 -28.21
CA ASP A 106 1.36 10.31 -28.90
C ASP A 106 2.75 10.82 -29.35
#